data_AF-A0A4Y5USZ9-F1
#
_entry.id   AF-A0A4Y5USZ9-F1
#
_cell.length_a   1.000
_cell.length_b   1.000
_cell.length_c   1.000
_cell.angle_alpha   90.00
_cell.angle_beta   90.00
_cell.angle_gamma   90.00
#
_symmetry.space_group_name_H-M   'P 1'
#
loop_
_entity.id
_entity.type
_entity.pdbx_description
1 polymer ?
#
loop_
_entity_poly.entity_id
_entity_poly.type
_entity_poly.pdbx_seq_one_letter_code
_entity_poly.pdbx_strand_id
1 'polypeptide(L)'
;MQIIPAENLVLPSNAEDSKKDEMTPKHTRQKREVEEVMDTDDDGIYDSWEREGYTVINRVVVKWDQEKHKPLGYTKFVSDPNDAHTAGDPYTDYEKAAGIIDKAVSRVVLNPLVPAYPSIGVSMEKFIISKNKNVSEEEGKSLTISQGSSTTKSVDVGMNTSLHASLLDFGASVSASFHEGSSHTLSTEQGKGKSWSESIGLNTADSAYYNGNIRYFNRGTAPIYNAEPTTSLVLDTGKKAKTLFTVKAKENQKAQVVKPGDSYPRKGLAPISMRNMDDFGSTPIPLSYDQLNDLEKGTPLSLETDQFAGDYIKVINGNQSSPEPWTYWLTQIEQSSARLILNDGDSETERRIAARTAEGYDQETKPEVTLGEAMELTFGIPKSDKPAYKGDLIQYVFDENTAKEVKKQLKNMGDQADLQNVKLKAGMQVMLKTNLVHNGSFQNEFGDWGEKLGSLTIEKGQGPDSENVLSISEFGGICQEWIKVLPETNYKVELSVKQDADDGSEVTIASKNGKELGKLAIKEKESNGEFKTYTFHFHSGQNTEVGLYFVYLASSGTKHPMNVTNFKITRR
;
A
#
# COMPACT_ATOMS: atom_id res chain seq x y z
N MET A 1 57.32 -0.96 21.85
CA MET A 1 56.74 -2.24 22.27
C MET A 1 57.54 -2.72 23.48
N GLN A 2 56.94 -2.71 24.67
CA GLN A 2 57.58 -3.25 25.87
C GLN A 2 56.48 -3.95 26.68
N ILE A 3 56.59 -5.27 26.73
CA ILE A 3 55.63 -6.20 27.33
C ILE A 3 55.99 -6.32 28.81
N ILE A 4 55.01 -6.14 29.71
CA ILE A 4 55.20 -6.32 31.15
C ILE A 4 55.11 -7.83 31.46
N PRO A 5 56.10 -8.42 32.15
CA PRO A 5 56.16 -9.85 32.44
C PRO A 5 55.10 -10.32 33.45
N ALA A 6 54.69 -11.59 33.31
CA ALA A 6 53.59 -12.27 34.01
C ALA A 6 53.78 -12.45 35.53
N GLU A 7 54.86 -11.93 36.09
CA GLU A 7 55.25 -12.09 37.50
C GLU A 7 54.58 -11.07 38.42
N ASN A 8 53.88 -10.07 37.86
CA ASN A 8 53.30 -8.93 38.58
C ASN A 8 51.76 -8.94 38.67
N LEU A 9 51.10 -10.07 38.37
CA LEU A 9 49.65 -10.23 38.52
C LEU A 9 49.35 -11.16 39.70
N VAL A 10 49.31 -10.58 40.91
CA VAL A 10 48.91 -11.29 42.14
C VAL A 10 47.39 -11.30 42.25
N LEU A 11 46.79 -12.48 42.09
CA LEU A 11 45.41 -12.79 42.42
C LEU A 11 45.32 -13.33 43.86
N PRO A 12 44.39 -12.87 44.72
CA PRO A 12 44.15 -13.51 46.00
C PRO A 12 43.16 -14.68 45.85
N SER A 13 43.68 -15.90 45.91
CA SER A 13 42.97 -17.11 46.34
C SER A 13 43.08 -17.24 47.86
N ASN A 14 41.99 -17.62 48.55
CA ASN A 14 42.02 -18.49 49.73
C ASN A 14 40.59 -18.86 50.18
N ALA A 15 40.19 -20.09 49.88
CA ALA A 15 39.46 -20.96 50.83
C ALA A 15 40.48 -21.40 51.93
N GLU A 16 40.17 -21.76 53.17
CA GLU A 16 39.01 -22.45 53.74
C GLU A 16 39.09 -22.40 55.30
N ASP A 17 37.93 -22.49 55.95
CA ASP A 17 37.59 -23.04 57.28
C ASP A 17 38.22 -22.57 58.62
N SER A 18 37.34 -22.02 59.49
CA SER A 18 37.05 -22.60 60.82
C SER A 18 35.73 -22.11 61.44
N LYS A 19 34.92 -23.07 61.88
CA LYS A 19 33.67 -23.01 62.70
C LYS A 19 33.98 -22.42 64.11
N LYS A 20 33.12 -21.86 64.97
CA LYS A 20 31.66 -21.78 65.18
C LYS A 20 31.47 -20.79 66.37
N ASP A 21 30.45 -19.94 66.39
CA ASP A 21 29.54 -19.81 67.55
C ASP A 21 28.29 -18.95 67.23
N GLU A 22 27.14 -19.45 67.69
CA GLU A 22 25.79 -18.93 67.45
C GLU A 22 25.42 -17.75 68.35
N MET A 23 24.74 -16.74 67.80
CA MET A 23 23.48 -16.23 68.38
C MET A 23 22.76 -15.29 67.39
N THR A 24 21.57 -15.71 66.96
CA THR A 24 20.67 -14.98 66.06
C THR A 24 19.79 -13.97 66.80
N PRO A 25 19.33 -12.90 66.13
CA PRO A 25 17.95 -12.44 66.28
C PRO A 25 17.15 -12.83 65.04
N LYS A 26 16.09 -13.60 65.25
CA LYS A 26 15.09 -13.98 64.24
C LYS A 26 14.35 -12.74 63.75
N HIS A 27 14.73 -12.20 62.59
CA HIS A 27 13.78 -11.55 61.71
C HIS A 27 13.29 -12.58 60.70
N THR A 28 12.00 -12.88 60.78
CA THR A 28 11.25 -13.74 59.86
C THR A 28 11.35 -13.17 58.46
N ARG A 29 12.39 -13.58 57.72
CA ARG A 29 12.52 -13.32 56.29
C ARG A 29 11.48 -14.22 55.63
N GLN A 30 10.29 -13.68 55.34
CA GLN A 30 9.38 -14.29 54.39
C GLN A 30 10.20 -14.55 53.13
N LYS A 31 10.45 -15.84 52.87
CA LYS A 31 11.01 -16.32 51.62
C LYS A 31 9.95 -15.99 50.58
N ARG A 32 10.08 -14.84 49.90
CA ARG A 32 9.45 -14.69 48.58
C ARG A 32 10.06 -15.81 47.77
N GLU A 33 9.24 -16.79 47.39
CA GLU A 33 9.56 -17.63 46.24
C GLU A 33 9.80 -16.65 45.09
N VAL A 34 11.07 -16.43 44.78
CA VAL A 34 11.43 -15.84 43.49
C VAL A 34 11.16 -16.99 42.54
N GLU A 35 10.01 -16.96 41.86
CA GLU A 35 9.89 -17.72 40.61
C GLU A 35 11.12 -17.33 39.80
N GLU A 36 11.95 -18.31 39.42
CA GLU A 36 13.01 -18.08 38.44
C GLU A 36 12.30 -17.69 37.15
N VAL A 37 12.20 -16.38 36.91
CA VAL A 37 11.58 -15.87 35.71
C VAL A 37 12.62 -15.94 34.61
N MET A 38 12.40 -16.88 33.69
CA MET A 38 13.25 -17.13 32.53
C MET A 38 13.07 -16.01 31.49
N ASP A 39 14.18 -15.60 30.90
CA ASP A 39 14.31 -14.68 29.77
C ASP A 39 15.28 -15.39 28.82
N THR A 40 14.73 -16.02 27.78
CA THR A 40 15.47 -16.97 26.93
C THR A 40 16.32 -16.26 25.87
N ASP A 41 15.91 -15.09 25.40
CA ASP A 41 16.57 -14.31 24.35
C ASP A 41 17.36 -13.10 24.86
N ASP A 42 17.34 -12.86 26.19
CA ASP A 42 18.14 -11.86 26.92
C ASP A 42 17.82 -10.42 26.47
N ASP A 43 16.56 -10.18 26.10
CA ASP A 43 16.07 -8.86 25.68
C ASP A 43 15.61 -7.97 26.86
N GLY A 44 15.53 -8.56 28.06
CA GLY A 44 15.11 -7.91 29.30
C GLY A 44 13.62 -8.07 29.63
N ILE A 45 12.90 -8.93 28.91
CA ILE A 45 11.50 -9.28 29.13
C ILE A 45 11.40 -10.77 29.45
N TYR A 46 10.57 -11.10 30.45
CA TYR A 46 10.39 -12.49 30.81
C TYR A 46 9.50 -13.24 29.82
N ASP A 47 9.89 -14.47 29.47
CA ASP A 47 9.19 -15.40 28.58
C ASP A 47 7.66 -15.43 28.78
N SER A 48 7.24 -15.53 30.06
CA SER A 48 5.82 -15.63 30.42
C SER A 48 5.06 -14.33 30.14
N TRP A 49 5.74 -13.19 30.27
CA TRP A 49 5.16 -11.88 30.05
C TRP A 49 5.04 -11.57 28.56
N GLU A 50 5.93 -12.07 27.72
CA GLU A 50 5.82 -11.93 26.26
C GLU A 50 4.66 -12.73 25.70
N ARG A 51 4.45 -13.95 26.21
CA ARG A 51 3.33 -14.82 25.83
C ARG A 51 1.98 -14.30 26.33
N GLU A 52 1.89 -13.89 27.60
CA GLU A 52 0.62 -13.51 28.24
C GLU A 52 0.29 -12.02 28.10
N GLY A 53 1.33 -11.20 28.01
CA GLY A 53 1.33 -9.78 27.75
C GLY A 53 2.00 -8.93 28.83
N TYR A 54 2.59 -7.83 28.40
CA TYR A 54 3.31 -6.87 29.24
C TYR A 54 3.05 -5.42 28.83
N THR A 55 3.57 -4.48 29.62
CA THR A 55 3.70 -3.08 29.26
C THR A 55 4.95 -2.47 29.89
N VAL A 56 5.29 -1.23 29.53
CA VAL A 56 6.46 -0.54 30.08
C VAL A 56 6.03 0.73 30.80
N ILE A 57 6.42 0.85 32.07
CA ILE A 57 6.14 2.00 32.92
C ILE A 57 7.46 2.57 33.42
N ASN A 58 7.76 3.84 33.09
CA ASN A 58 9.01 4.49 33.48
C ASN A 58 10.26 3.66 33.11
N ARG A 59 10.24 3.03 31.93
CA ARG A 59 11.30 2.12 31.43
C ARG A 59 11.49 0.83 32.24
N VAL A 60 10.49 0.45 33.03
CA VAL A 60 10.45 -0.83 33.73
C VAL A 60 9.36 -1.67 33.09
N VAL A 61 9.72 -2.87 32.66
CA VAL A 61 8.79 -3.86 32.13
C VAL A 61 7.95 -4.39 33.29
N VAL A 62 6.63 -4.44 33.09
CA VAL A 62 5.70 -5.02 34.06
C VAL A 62 4.69 -5.92 33.35
N LYS A 63 4.26 -6.98 34.03
CA LYS A 63 3.19 -7.86 33.55
C LYS A 63 1.91 -7.06 33.29
N TRP A 64 1.22 -7.35 32.18
CA TRP A 64 -0.04 -6.71 31.86
C TRP A 64 -1.12 -7.05 32.88
N ASP A 65 -1.91 -6.03 33.21
CA ASP A 65 -3.08 -6.12 34.10
C ASP A 65 -4.13 -5.18 33.51
N GLN A 66 -5.22 -5.77 33.00
CA GLN A 66 -6.25 -5.06 32.26
C GLN A 66 -6.90 -3.94 33.09
N GLU A 67 -7.19 -4.21 34.36
CA GLU A 67 -7.93 -3.29 35.23
C GLU A 67 -7.04 -2.15 35.71
N LYS A 68 -5.74 -2.38 35.86
CA LYS A 68 -4.79 -1.34 36.29
C LYS A 68 -4.27 -0.49 35.13
N HIS A 69 -3.91 -1.11 34.02
CA HIS A 69 -3.11 -0.45 32.99
C HIS A 69 -3.96 0.17 31.87
N LYS A 70 -5.03 -0.50 31.43
CA LYS A 70 -5.89 0.01 30.35
C LYS A 70 -6.54 1.37 30.68
N PRO A 71 -7.10 1.61 31.88
CA PRO A 71 -7.69 2.91 32.22
C PRO A 71 -6.68 4.05 32.25
N LEU A 72 -5.39 3.74 32.41
CA LEU A 72 -4.29 4.71 32.40
C LEU A 72 -3.73 4.96 30.98
N GLY A 73 -4.28 4.30 29.96
CA GLY A 73 -3.88 4.47 28.57
C GLY A 73 -2.61 3.70 28.17
N TYR A 74 -2.17 2.73 28.97
CA TYR A 74 -1.08 1.84 28.59
C TYR A 74 -1.54 0.82 27.55
N THR A 75 -0.59 0.39 26.71
CA THR A 75 -0.81 -0.63 25.67
C THR A 75 -0.30 -1.98 26.17
N LYS A 76 -1.07 -3.04 25.88
CA LYS A 76 -0.64 -4.43 26.04
C LYS A 76 0.24 -4.83 24.87
N PHE A 77 1.45 -5.30 25.16
CA PHE A 77 2.36 -5.88 24.17
C PHE A 77 2.47 -7.39 24.35
N VAL A 78 2.77 -8.07 23.26
CA VAL A 78 3.16 -9.49 23.18
C VAL A 78 4.30 -9.59 22.16
N SER A 79 5.23 -10.51 22.38
CA SER A 79 6.44 -10.72 21.56
C SER A 79 6.80 -12.22 21.54
N ASP A 80 7.81 -12.57 20.74
CA ASP A 80 8.38 -13.91 20.66
C ASP A 80 9.45 -14.09 21.77
N PRO A 81 9.25 -15.00 22.73
CA PRO A 81 10.19 -15.20 23.82
C PRO A 81 11.51 -15.88 23.46
N ASN A 82 11.72 -16.20 22.18
CA ASN A 82 12.93 -16.84 21.70
C ASN A 82 13.70 -15.96 20.70
N ASP A 83 13.26 -14.72 20.50
CA ASP A 83 13.87 -13.78 19.57
C ASP A 83 13.75 -12.35 20.08
N ALA A 84 14.86 -11.82 20.57
CA ALA A 84 14.96 -10.45 21.09
C ALA A 84 14.51 -9.37 20.09
N HIS A 85 14.42 -9.72 18.80
CA HIS A 85 13.95 -8.88 17.72
C HIS A 85 12.73 -9.51 17.04
N THR A 86 11.59 -9.64 17.74
CA THR A 86 10.38 -10.31 17.21
C THR A 86 9.99 -9.93 15.78
N ALA A 87 10.13 -8.65 15.40
CA ALA A 87 9.81 -8.17 14.05
C ALA A 87 10.97 -8.20 13.04
N GLY A 88 12.14 -8.72 13.43
CA GLY A 88 13.34 -8.84 12.61
C GLY A 88 14.00 -7.51 12.27
N ASP A 89 13.68 -6.43 12.98
CA ASP A 89 14.27 -5.11 12.80
C ASP A 89 15.43 -4.87 13.79
N PRO A 90 16.25 -3.82 13.60
CA PRO A 90 17.42 -3.63 14.45
C PRO A 90 17.11 -3.44 15.93
N TYR A 91 15.90 -3.05 16.32
CA TYR A 91 15.54 -2.71 17.69
C TYR A 91 14.98 -3.93 18.45
N THR A 92 15.34 -4.07 19.73
CA THR A 92 14.78 -5.15 20.54
C THR A 92 13.32 -4.87 20.94
N ASP A 93 12.60 -5.87 21.40
CA ASP A 93 11.21 -5.71 21.83
C ASP A 93 11.09 -4.78 23.04
N TYR A 94 12.03 -4.87 23.99
CA TYR A 94 12.17 -3.86 25.05
C TYR A 94 12.44 -2.44 24.51
N GLU A 95 13.40 -2.27 23.59
CA GLU A 95 13.74 -0.95 23.03
C GLU A 95 12.50 -0.29 22.39
N LYS A 96 11.71 -1.09 21.65
CA LYS A 96 10.46 -0.66 21.01
C LYS A 96 9.39 -0.30 22.03
N ALA A 97 9.07 -1.21 22.96
CA ALA A 97 8.03 -1.00 23.96
C ALA A 97 8.36 0.15 24.93
N ALA A 98 9.64 0.37 25.23
CA ALA A 98 10.12 1.48 26.06
C ALA A 98 10.27 2.81 25.29
N GLY A 99 10.14 2.79 23.96
CA GLY A 99 10.32 3.96 23.10
C GLY A 99 11.77 4.48 23.04
N ILE A 100 12.74 3.60 23.22
CA ILE A 100 14.18 3.89 23.12
C ILE A 100 14.62 3.64 21.68
N ILE A 101 14.01 4.37 20.75
CA ILE A 101 14.24 4.27 19.31
C ILE A 101 14.50 5.67 18.74
N ASP A 102 15.00 5.75 17.49
CA ASP A 102 15.09 7.04 16.80
C ASP A 102 13.71 7.72 16.77
N LYS A 103 13.63 8.97 17.23
CA LYS A 103 12.39 9.74 17.31
C LYS A 103 11.73 10.02 15.95
N ALA A 104 12.46 9.85 14.86
CA ALA A 104 11.91 9.92 13.50
C ALA A 104 11.19 8.63 13.07
N VAL A 105 11.31 7.53 13.82
CA VAL A 105 10.55 6.30 13.61
C VAL A 105 9.08 6.53 13.99
N SER A 106 8.17 5.96 13.19
CA SER A 106 6.74 6.03 13.41
C SER A 106 6.35 5.35 14.73
N ARG A 107 5.41 5.95 15.47
CA ARG A 107 4.96 5.42 16.77
C ARG A 107 4.28 4.05 16.71
N VAL A 108 3.83 3.61 15.53
CA VAL A 108 3.26 2.25 15.36
C VAL A 108 4.30 1.15 15.66
N VAL A 109 5.60 1.47 15.52
CA VAL A 109 6.74 0.57 15.79
C VAL A 109 6.96 0.34 17.29
N LEU A 110 6.33 1.14 18.16
CA LEU A 110 6.38 0.85 19.60
C LEU A 110 5.75 -0.51 19.93
N ASN A 111 4.94 -1.08 19.02
CA ASN A 111 4.52 -2.47 19.11
C ASN A 111 5.64 -3.39 18.59
N PRO A 112 6.12 -4.35 19.41
CA PRO A 112 7.12 -5.36 19.04
C PRO A 112 6.88 -6.04 17.70
N LEU A 113 5.62 -6.31 17.36
CA LEU A 113 5.22 -7.01 16.13
C LEU A 113 5.33 -6.15 14.85
N VAL A 114 5.49 -4.83 14.97
CA VAL A 114 5.52 -3.92 13.81
C VAL A 114 6.97 -3.49 13.56
N PRO A 115 7.62 -3.91 12.46
CA PRO A 115 9.02 -3.60 12.24
C PRO A 115 9.29 -2.12 11.98
N ALA A 116 10.46 -1.65 12.41
CA ALA A 116 11.08 -0.42 11.98
C ALA A 116 11.80 -0.64 10.63
N TYR A 117 11.30 -0.06 9.54
CA TYR A 117 11.97 -0.16 8.23
C TYR A 117 11.60 1.00 7.30
N PRO A 118 12.51 1.43 6.42
CA PRO A 118 12.16 2.31 5.32
C PRO A 118 11.53 1.52 4.16
N SER A 119 10.59 2.15 3.44
CA SER A 119 10.12 1.65 2.13
C SER A 119 10.24 2.79 1.14
N ILE A 120 11.32 2.76 0.34
CA ILE A 120 11.70 3.85 -0.55
C ILE A 120 11.23 3.57 -1.96
N GLY A 121 10.58 4.55 -2.56
CA GLY A 121 10.29 4.55 -3.98
C GLY A 121 10.53 5.91 -4.61
N VAL A 122 10.52 5.91 -5.94
CA VAL A 122 10.72 7.09 -6.78
C VAL A 122 9.44 7.35 -7.57
N SER A 123 8.93 8.58 -7.46
CA SER A 123 7.79 9.06 -8.23
C SER A 123 8.26 10.10 -9.25
N MET A 124 7.59 10.16 -10.39
CA MET A 124 7.82 11.20 -11.40
C MET A 124 6.69 12.24 -11.35
N GLU A 125 7.07 13.52 -11.31
CA GLU A 125 6.17 14.67 -11.32
C GLU A 125 6.04 15.31 -12.70
N LYS A 126 7.15 15.34 -13.47
CA LYS A 126 7.15 15.84 -14.85
C LYS A 126 7.98 14.94 -15.74
N PHE A 127 7.49 14.72 -16.95
CA PHE A 127 8.18 14.02 -18.02
C PHE A 127 8.44 15.03 -19.14
N ILE A 128 9.72 15.34 -19.40
CA ILE A 128 10.12 16.32 -20.40
C ILE A 128 10.88 15.58 -21.51
N ILE A 129 10.50 15.86 -22.76
CA ILE A 129 11.19 15.38 -23.94
C ILE A 129 11.72 16.55 -24.75
N SER A 130 12.90 16.39 -25.36
CA SER A 130 13.45 17.39 -26.27
C SER A 130 14.18 16.76 -27.44
N LYS A 131 14.29 17.50 -28.55
CA LYS A 131 15.18 17.11 -29.65
C LYS A 131 16.66 17.31 -29.30
N ASN A 132 16.97 18.24 -28.41
CA ASN A 132 18.33 18.57 -28.01
C ASN A 132 18.79 17.74 -26.81
N LYS A 133 20.09 17.39 -26.79
CA LYS A 133 20.75 16.66 -25.68
C LYS A 133 20.74 17.44 -24.37
N ASN A 134 20.82 18.78 -24.46
CA ASN A 134 20.71 19.67 -23.32
C ASN A 134 19.24 19.99 -23.09
N VAL A 135 18.57 19.19 -22.28
CA VAL A 135 17.14 19.35 -22.00
C VAL A 135 16.93 20.52 -21.03
N SER A 136 16.42 21.65 -21.53
CA SER A 136 15.91 22.78 -20.72
C SER A 136 14.60 23.30 -21.32
N GLU A 137 13.70 23.82 -20.48
CA GLU A 137 12.38 24.37 -20.90
C GLU A 137 12.53 25.57 -21.87
N GLU A 138 13.70 26.21 -21.93
CA GLU A 138 13.94 27.45 -22.69
C GLU A 138 14.33 27.25 -24.16
N GLU A 139 14.71 26.04 -24.58
CA GLU A 139 15.00 25.76 -26.00
C GLU A 139 13.71 25.33 -26.73
N GLY A 140 13.32 26.09 -27.76
CA GLY A 140 12.04 26.02 -28.49
C GLY A 140 11.72 24.72 -29.27
N LYS A 141 12.25 23.57 -28.85
CA LYS A 141 11.93 22.21 -29.33
C LYS A 141 11.85 21.19 -28.19
N SER A 142 11.26 21.59 -27.06
CA SER A 142 10.96 20.73 -25.92
C SER A 142 9.44 20.63 -25.70
N LEU A 143 8.98 19.49 -25.19
CA LEU A 143 7.60 19.24 -24.80
C LEU A 143 7.59 18.75 -23.35
N THR A 144 6.82 19.41 -22.50
CA THR A 144 6.63 19.02 -21.09
C THR A 144 5.27 18.35 -20.92
N ILE A 145 5.28 17.12 -20.42
CA ILE A 145 4.10 16.34 -20.09
C ILE A 145 4.02 16.27 -18.57
N SER A 146 3.01 16.93 -17.99
CA SER A 146 2.72 16.90 -16.56
C SER A 146 1.45 16.08 -16.34
N GLN A 147 1.58 14.85 -15.82
CA GLN A 147 0.45 13.97 -15.49
C GLN A 147 0.67 13.31 -14.13
N GLY A 148 -0.42 12.96 -13.45
CA GLY A 148 -0.38 12.29 -12.15
C GLY A 148 0.13 10.84 -12.25
N SER A 149 1.15 10.51 -11.47
CA SER A 149 1.65 9.14 -11.30
C SER A 149 0.95 8.43 -10.15
N SER A 150 0.71 7.12 -10.26
CA SER A 150 0.13 6.30 -9.20
C SER A 150 0.64 4.87 -9.24
N THR A 151 0.80 4.26 -8.07
CA THR A 151 1.27 2.87 -7.89
C THR A 151 0.14 1.85 -8.03
N THR A 152 -1.12 2.23 -7.84
CA THR A 152 -2.26 1.30 -7.99
C THR A 152 -2.66 1.02 -9.43
N LYS A 153 -2.28 1.88 -10.38
CA LYS A 153 -2.61 1.69 -11.80
C LYS A 153 -2.06 0.37 -12.35
N SER A 154 -0.83 -0.01 -11.98
CA SER A 154 -0.25 -1.28 -12.41
C SER A 154 -0.99 -2.48 -11.79
N VAL A 155 -1.32 -2.39 -10.49
CA VAL A 155 -2.07 -3.43 -9.76
C VAL A 155 -3.44 -3.68 -10.36
N ASP A 156 -4.16 -2.62 -10.77
CA ASP A 156 -5.48 -2.74 -11.41
C ASP A 156 -5.42 -3.41 -12.79
N VAL A 157 -4.37 -3.12 -13.58
CA VAL A 157 -4.18 -3.73 -14.91
C VAL A 157 -3.92 -5.24 -14.83
N GLY A 158 -3.32 -5.73 -13.73
CA GLY A 158 -3.02 -7.16 -13.55
C GLY A 158 -4.09 -8.00 -12.86
N MET A 159 -5.31 -7.49 -12.67
CA MET A 159 -6.38 -8.26 -12.02
C MET A 159 -6.80 -9.48 -12.85
N ASN A 160 -6.81 -10.68 -12.24
CA ASN A 160 -7.13 -11.95 -12.89
C ASN A 160 -8.56 -12.40 -12.53
N THR A 161 -9.41 -12.63 -13.54
CA THR A 161 -10.84 -12.96 -13.36
C THR A 161 -11.09 -14.42 -12.92
N SER A 162 -10.19 -15.35 -13.20
CA SER A 162 -10.43 -16.80 -12.97
C SER A 162 -10.32 -17.26 -11.51
N LEU A 163 -9.46 -16.61 -10.71
CA LEU A 163 -9.29 -16.86 -9.26
C LEU A 163 -10.29 -16.05 -8.40
N HIS A 164 -11.02 -15.12 -9.03
CA HIS A 164 -11.84 -14.08 -8.41
C HIS A 164 -13.15 -14.60 -7.79
N ALA A 165 -13.79 -15.61 -8.41
CA ALA A 165 -15.19 -15.98 -8.14
C ALA A 165 -15.52 -16.30 -6.67
N SER A 166 -14.60 -16.91 -5.89
CA SER A 166 -14.89 -17.29 -4.51
C SER A 166 -14.40 -16.30 -3.44
N LEU A 167 -13.64 -15.27 -3.83
CA LEU A 167 -13.17 -14.21 -2.93
C LEU A 167 -13.99 -12.93 -3.10
N LEU A 168 -14.72 -12.84 -4.21
CA LEU A 168 -15.73 -11.80 -4.48
C LEU A 168 -16.80 -11.71 -3.40
N ASP A 169 -17.27 -12.84 -2.86
CA ASP A 169 -18.26 -12.89 -1.78
C ASP A 169 -17.78 -12.17 -0.51
N PHE A 170 -16.46 -11.96 -0.39
CA PHE A 170 -15.82 -11.25 0.70
C PHE A 170 -15.30 -9.86 0.28
N GLY A 171 -15.70 -9.35 -0.90
CA GLY A 171 -15.27 -8.04 -1.39
C GLY A 171 -13.77 -7.94 -1.70
N ALA A 172 -13.12 -9.07 -2.00
CA ALA A 172 -11.69 -9.16 -2.28
C ALA A 172 -11.40 -9.45 -3.76
N SER A 173 -10.26 -8.94 -4.23
CA SER A 173 -9.77 -9.12 -5.60
C SER A 173 -8.34 -9.69 -5.62
N VAL A 174 -7.94 -10.25 -6.76
CA VAL A 174 -6.61 -10.87 -6.94
C VAL A 174 -5.89 -10.22 -8.12
N SER A 175 -4.65 -9.79 -7.91
CA SER A 175 -3.80 -9.22 -8.96
C SER A 175 -2.53 -10.03 -9.17
N ALA A 176 -2.29 -10.42 -10.42
CA ALA A 176 -1.07 -11.10 -10.86
C ALA A 176 0.12 -10.15 -11.04
N SER A 177 -0.09 -8.84 -10.83
CA SER A 177 0.95 -7.80 -10.92
C SER A 177 1.31 -7.20 -9.56
N PHE A 178 0.67 -7.68 -8.48
CA PHE A 178 0.94 -7.23 -7.13
C PHE A 178 2.12 -8.01 -6.55
N HIS A 179 3.27 -7.33 -6.44
CA HIS A 179 4.52 -7.91 -5.98
C HIS A 179 5.28 -6.93 -5.06
N GLU A 180 6.40 -7.42 -4.53
CA GLU A 180 7.35 -6.65 -3.73
C GLU A 180 8.07 -5.58 -4.58
N GLY A 181 8.44 -4.47 -3.95
CA GLY A 181 8.98 -3.28 -4.63
C GLY A 181 7.99 -2.12 -4.78
N SER A 182 8.45 -1.04 -5.41
CA SER A 182 7.67 0.17 -5.66
C SER A 182 7.64 0.48 -7.16
N SER A 183 6.44 0.54 -7.75
CA SER A 183 6.22 0.96 -9.13
C SER A 183 5.35 2.23 -9.16
N HIS A 184 5.68 3.19 -10.01
CA HIS A 184 4.89 4.41 -10.22
C HIS A 184 4.57 4.58 -11.69
N THR A 185 3.32 4.33 -12.07
CA THR A 185 2.87 4.44 -13.45
C THR A 185 2.32 5.83 -13.74
N LEU A 186 2.88 6.48 -14.77
CA LEU A 186 2.34 7.66 -15.42
C LEU A 186 1.33 7.22 -16.48
N SER A 187 0.15 7.83 -16.47
CA SER A 187 -0.72 7.83 -17.64
C SER A 187 -0.32 9.01 -18.52
N THR A 188 -0.46 8.85 -19.82
CA THR A 188 -0.37 9.93 -20.80
C THR A 188 -1.72 9.96 -21.52
N GLU A 189 -2.49 11.03 -21.32
CA GLU A 189 -3.74 11.24 -22.08
C GLU A 189 -3.45 12.13 -23.27
N GLN A 190 -3.92 11.71 -24.44
CA GLN A 190 -3.83 12.51 -25.66
C GLN A 190 -4.84 13.67 -25.59
N GLY A 191 -4.34 14.90 -25.67
CA GLY A 191 -5.15 16.04 -26.10
C GLY A 191 -5.31 16.02 -27.61
N LYS A 192 -6.49 16.40 -28.13
CA LYS A 192 -6.71 16.56 -29.58
C LYS A 192 -5.72 17.62 -30.13
N GLY A 193 -4.64 17.19 -30.80
CA GLY A 193 -3.54 18.07 -31.23
C GLY A 193 -2.50 17.39 -32.13
N LYS A 194 -1.41 18.10 -32.44
CA LYS A 194 -0.24 17.58 -33.19
C LYS A 194 0.47 16.47 -32.40
N SER A 195 1.12 15.56 -33.12
CA SER A 195 1.88 14.50 -32.48
C SER A 195 3.08 15.04 -31.70
N TRP A 196 3.57 14.28 -30.73
CA TRP A 196 4.72 14.70 -29.92
C TRP A 196 5.95 14.81 -30.81
N SER A 197 6.16 13.85 -31.70
CA SER A 197 7.26 13.87 -32.66
C SER A 197 7.20 15.06 -33.61
N GLU A 198 6.01 15.44 -34.10
CA GLU A 198 5.80 16.66 -34.90
C GLU A 198 6.08 17.92 -34.11
N SER A 199 5.67 17.96 -32.84
CA SER A 199 5.81 19.13 -31.97
C SER A 199 7.26 19.47 -31.66
N ILE A 200 8.12 18.46 -31.52
CA ILE A 200 9.58 18.66 -31.32
C ILE A 200 10.40 18.51 -32.61
N GLY A 201 9.74 18.28 -33.75
CA GLY A 201 10.34 18.22 -35.08
C GLY A 201 11.32 17.05 -35.25
N LEU A 202 10.97 15.86 -34.76
CA LEU A 202 11.74 14.62 -34.91
C LEU A 202 11.38 13.88 -36.21
N ASN A 203 12.40 13.36 -36.88
CA ASN A 203 12.23 12.36 -37.93
C ASN A 203 12.41 10.94 -37.36
N THR A 204 12.04 9.91 -38.12
CA THR A 204 12.14 8.49 -37.69
C THR A 204 13.57 8.01 -37.41
N ALA A 205 14.58 8.68 -37.97
CA ALA A 205 15.99 8.41 -37.70
C ALA A 205 16.56 9.18 -36.50
N ASP A 206 15.82 10.15 -35.97
CA ASP A 206 16.23 10.96 -34.82
C ASP A 206 15.80 10.31 -33.50
N SER A 207 16.46 10.67 -32.39
CA SER A 207 16.03 10.31 -31.03
C SER A 207 15.60 11.56 -30.26
N ALA A 208 14.59 11.41 -29.40
CA ALA A 208 14.29 12.39 -28.37
C ALA A 208 15.22 12.17 -27.16
N TYR A 209 15.35 13.17 -26.29
CA TYR A 209 16.06 13.07 -25.03
C TYR A 209 15.13 13.31 -23.86
N TYR A 210 15.23 12.45 -22.86
CA TYR A 210 14.39 12.46 -21.66
C TYR A 210 15.00 13.31 -20.55
N ASN A 211 14.15 14.02 -19.83
CA ASN A 211 14.42 14.59 -18.52
C ASN A 211 13.18 14.40 -17.64
N GLY A 212 13.31 13.54 -16.63
CA GLY A 212 12.26 13.34 -15.64
C GLY A 212 12.53 14.14 -14.39
N ASN A 213 11.50 14.80 -13.89
CA ASN A 213 11.52 15.41 -12.58
C ASN A 213 10.98 14.41 -11.58
N ILE A 214 11.83 13.95 -10.67
CA ILE A 214 11.53 12.88 -9.74
C ILE A 214 11.57 13.34 -8.28
N ARG A 215 10.86 12.60 -7.44
CA ARG A 215 10.88 12.77 -5.99
C ARG A 215 10.90 11.40 -5.32
N TYR A 216 11.78 11.24 -4.36
CA TYR A 216 11.79 10.07 -3.47
C TYR A 216 10.73 10.23 -2.41
N PHE A 217 10.16 9.14 -1.96
CA PHE A 217 9.26 9.12 -0.81
C PHE A 217 9.56 7.89 0.04
N ASN A 218 9.22 7.97 1.32
CA ASN A 218 9.33 6.84 2.24
C ASN A 218 7.95 6.48 2.78
N ARG A 219 7.45 5.28 2.46
CA ARG A 219 6.13 4.78 2.89
C ARG A 219 6.19 3.92 4.14
N GLY A 220 7.40 3.55 4.57
CA GLY A 220 7.63 2.64 5.67
C GLY A 220 7.41 3.30 7.03
N THR A 221 8.10 2.77 8.04
CA THR A 221 7.97 3.15 9.45
C THR A 221 9.23 3.75 10.04
N ALA A 222 10.40 3.57 9.42
CA ALA A 222 11.68 4.12 9.88
C ALA A 222 12.29 5.10 8.85
N PRO A 223 13.06 6.10 9.30
CA PRO A 223 13.82 6.94 8.39
C PRO A 223 14.93 6.12 7.70
N ILE A 224 15.30 6.57 6.51
CA ILE A 224 16.55 6.14 5.87
C ILE A 224 17.51 7.32 5.86
N TYR A 225 18.76 7.07 6.22
CA TYR A 225 19.87 8.03 6.09
C TYR A 225 20.68 7.67 4.84
N ASN A 226 21.27 8.67 4.18
CA ASN A 226 22.10 8.48 2.98
C ASN A 226 21.43 7.62 1.89
N ALA A 227 20.17 7.91 1.58
CA ALA A 227 19.37 7.09 0.67
C ALA A 227 19.84 7.21 -0.79
N GLU A 228 20.06 6.05 -1.41
CA GLU A 228 20.49 5.89 -2.79
C GLU A 228 19.62 4.84 -3.51
N PRO A 229 18.43 5.22 -4.03
CA PRO A 229 17.59 4.29 -4.77
C PRO A 229 18.18 3.93 -6.14
N THR A 230 17.90 2.72 -6.60
CA THR A 230 18.12 2.28 -7.98
C THR A 230 16.77 2.14 -8.67
N THR A 231 16.54 2.93 -9.72
CA THR A 231 15.25 2.99 -10.41
C THR A 231 15.39 2.74 -11.91
N SER A 232 14.41 2.03 -12.47
CA SER A 232 14.30 1.73 -13.88
C SER A 232 13.08 2.45 -14.47
N LEU A 233 13.25 3.08 -15.63
CA LEU A 233 12.13 3.55 -16.43
C LEU A 233 11.69 2.43 -17.37
N VAL A 234 10.43 2.03 -17.26
CA VAL A 234 9.86 0.87 -17.95
C VAL A 234 8.67 1.32 -18.79
N LEU A 235 8.69 0.97 -20.07
CA LEU A 235 7.60 1.21 -21.00
C LEU A 235 6.73 -0.05 -21.10
N ASP A 236 5.41 0.13 -21.09
CA ASP A 236 4.42 -0.95 -21.01
C ASP A 236 4.43 -1.67 -19.64
N THR A 237 3.59 -2.68 -19.47
CA THR A 237 3.43 -3.42 -18.20
C THR A 237 3.41 -4.93 -18.44
N GLY A 238 3.62 -5.70 -17.37
CA GLY A 238 3.58 -7.15 -17.40
C GLY A 238 4.58 -7.76 -18.40
N LYS A 239 4.15 -8.77 -19.17
CA LYS A 239 5.04 -9.51 -20.09
C LYS A 239 5.56 -8.70 -21.29
N LYS A 240 4.99 -7.52 -21.55
CA LYS A 240 5.43 -6.63 -22.64
C LYS A 240 6.32 -5.48 -22.15
N ALA A 241 6.55 -5.40 -20.85
CA ALA A 241 7.40 -4.38 -20.24
C ALA A 241 8.80 -4.37 -20.87
N LYS A 242 9.25 -3.17 -21.22
CA LYS A 242 10.59 -2.92 -21.77
C LYS A 242 11.30 -1.89 -20.90
N THR A 243 12.38 -2.30 -20.26
CA THR A 243 13.26 -1.36 -19.55
C THR A 243 13.94 -0.44 -20.56
N LEU A 244 13.65 0.86 -20.46
CA LEU A 244 14.29 1.89 -21.26
C LEU A 244 15.68 2.19 -20.71
N PHE A 245 15.81 2.32 -19.39
CA PHE A 245 17.08 2.50 -18.70
C PHE A 245 16.95 2.23 -17.20
N THR A 246 18.10 2.06 -16.54
CA THR A 246 18.24 1.91 -15.09
C THR A 246 19.28 2.90 -14.57
N VAL A 247 18.95 3.64 -13.51
CA VAL A 247 19.81 4.63 -12.88
C VAL A 247 19.90 4.36 -11.39
N LYS A 248 21.13 4.27 -10.86
CA LYS A 248 21.41 4.32 -9.43
C LYS A 248 21.64 5.78 -9.02
N ALA A 249 21.05 6.22 -7.92
CA ALA A 249 21.32 7.55 -7.36
C ALA A 249 22.82 7.72 -7.06
N LYS A 250 23.35 8.92 -7.32
CA LYS A 250 24.76 9.30 -7.11
C LYS A 250 24.84 10.43 -6.09
N GLU A 251 26.04 10.92 -5.79
CA GLU A 251 26.29 11.94 -4.76
C GLU A 251 25.35 13.16 -4.80
N ASN A 252 25.06 13.71 -6.00
CA ASN A 252 24.17 14.87 -6.13
C ASN A 252 22.68 14.54 -5.99
N GLN A 253 22.29 13.26 -6.10
CA GLN A 253 20.92 12.78 -5.89
C GLN A 253 20.75 12.05 -4.54
N LYS A 254 21.83 11.82 -3.79
CA LYS A 254 21.80 11.19 -2.47
C LYS A 254 20.97 12.02 -1.50
N ALA A 255 19.98 11.39 -0.87
CA ALA A 255 19.18 12.04 0.15
C ALA A 255 19.81 11.80 1.53
N GLN A 256 20.21 12.86 2.23
CA GLN A 256 20.78 12.71 3.58
C GLN A 256 19.82 12.03 4.56
N VAL A 257 18.52 12.34 4.46
CA VAL A 257 17.48 11.68 5.24
C VAL A 257 16.14 11.74 4.52
N VAL A 258 15.39 10.62 4.55
CA VAL A 258 13.99 10.57 4.14
C VAL A 258 13.18 9.91 5.26
N LYS A 259 12.41 10.72 5.99
CA LYS A 259 11.59 10.26 7.12
C LYS A 259 10.34 9.52 6.64
N PRO A 260 9.73 8.66 7.48
CA PRO A 260 8.44 8.04 7.18
C PRO A 260 7.39 9.09 6.80
N GLY A 261 6.69 8.88 5.67
CA GLY A 261 5.68 9.80 5.14
C GLY A 261 6.22 11.06 4.45
N ASP A 262 7.52 11.34 4.55
CA ASP A 262 8.18 12.47 3.92
C ASP A 262 8.72 12.11 2.51
N SER A 263 9.21 13.14 1.84
CA SER A 263 9.78 13.06 0.51
C SER A 263 11.13 13.77 0.39
N TYR A 264 11.94 13.37 -0.58
CA TYR A 264 13.15 14.09 -0.98
C TYR A 264 13.10 14.50 -2.47
N PRO A 265 13.21 15.80 -2.78
CA PRO A 265 13.21 16.92 -1.84
C PRO A 265 11.86 17.02 -1.11
N ARG A 266 11.78 17.80 -0.03
CA ARG A 266 10.53 17.98 0.72
C ARG A 266 9.42 18.54 -0.19
N LYS A 267 8.16 18.17 0.09
CA LYS A 267 6.99 18.74 -0.60
C LYS A 267 7.05 20.27 -0.57
N GLY A 268 6.74 20.90 -1.69
CA GLY A 268 6.86 22.36 -1.88
C GLY A 268 8.22 22.83 -2.43
N LEU A 269 9.25 21.97 -2.43
CA LEU A 269 10.51 22.23 -3.14
C LEU A 269 10.48 21.60 -4.54
N ALA A 270 11.25 22.20 -5.45
CA ALA A 270 11.42 21.67 -6.80
C ALA A 270 11.97 20.22 -6.76
N PRO A 271 11.45 19.31 -7.61
CA PRO A 271 11.91 17.93 -7.72
C PRO A 271 13.33 17.82 -8.29
N ILE A 272 13.94 16.64 -8.14
CA ILE A 272 15.27 16.34 -8.70
C ILE A 272 15.14 16.07 -10.19
N SER A 273 16.05 16.62 -11.00
CA SER A 273 16.14 16.28 -12.41
C SER A 273 16.93 14.98 -12.61
N MET A 274 16.32 14.03 -13.31
CA MET A 274 16.91 12.77 -13.76
C MET A 274 16.95 12.76 -15.28
N ARG A 275 18.10 13.16 -15.83
CA ARG A 275 18.31 13.28 -17.29
C ARG A 275 19.51 12.50 -17.83
N ASN A 276 20.34 11.95 -16.96
CA ASN A 276 21.61 11.32 -17.33
C ASN A 276 21.70 9.88 -16.84
N MET A 277 22.39 9.02 -17.61
CA MET A 277 22.63 7.61 -17.27
C MET A 277 23.95 7.36 -16.52
N ASP A 278 24.93 8.25 -16.66
CA ASP A 278 26.30 8.02 -16.19
C ASP A 278 26.62 8.72 -14.86
N ASP A 279 27.74 8.31 -14.26
CA ASP A 279 28.21 8.77 -12.96
C ASP A 279 28.59 10.26 -12.92
N PHE A 280 28.83 10.87 -14.09
CA PHE A 280 29.31 12.24 -14.24
C PHE A 280 28.25 13.21 -14.77
N GLY A 281 27.03 12.74 -15.06
CA GLY A 281 25.95 13.58 -15.59
C GLY A 281 26.17 14.06 -17.03
N SER A 282 26.90 13.30 -17.85
CA SER A 282 27.28 13.66 -19.22
C SER A 282 26.48 12.97 -20.33
N THR A 283 25.94 11.76 -20.08
CA THR A 283 25.24 10.98 -21.11
C THR A 283 23.73 11.12 -20.94
N PRO A 284 23.04 11.86 -21.82
CA PRO A 284 21.59 12.01 -21.75
C PRO A 284 20.89 10.71 -22.12
N ILE A 285 19.64 10.57 -21.70
CA ILE A 285 18.82 9.38 -21.96
C ILE A 285 18.08 9.53 -23.31
N PRO A 286 18.42 8.75 -24.37
CA PRO A 286 17.70 8.82 -25.63
C PRO A 286 16.42 7.98 -25.61
N LEU A 287 15.40 8.43 -26.34
CA LEU A 287 14.18 7.71 -26.67
C LEU A 287 14.06 7.62 -28.19
N SER A 288 13.81 6.41 -28.71
CA SER A 288 13.57 6.22 -30.14
C SER A 288 12.24 6.82 -30.58
N TYR A 289 12.09 7.03 -31.89
CA TYR A 289 10.83 7.47 -32.47
C TYR A 289 9.66 6.54 -32.12
N ASP A 290 9.89 5.22 -32.18
CA ASP A 290 8.87 4.22 -31.87
C ASP A 290 8.45 4.27 -30.40
N GLN A 291 9.42 4.39 -29.47
CA GLN A 291 9.14 4.53 -28.04
C GLN A 291 8.32 5.80 -27.76
N LEU A 292 8.64 6.90 -28.44
CA LEU A 292 7.90 8.16 -28.31
C LEU A 292 6.46 8.02 -28.84
N ASN A 293 6.28 7.34 -29.96
CA ASN A 293 4.97 7.08 -30.55
C ASN A 293 4.12 6.16 -29.67
N ASP A 294 4.72 5.14 -29.04
CA ASP A 294 4.05 4.27 -28.09
C ASP A 294 3.56 5.07 -26.87
N LEU A 295 4.40 5.95 -26.31
CA LEU A 295 4.03 6.84 -25.21
C LEU A 295 2.90 7.80 -25.58
N GLU A 296 2.94 8.36 -26.79
CA GLU A 296 1.91 9.27 -27.29
C GLU A 296 0.55 8.58 -27.44
N LYS A 297 0.54 7.30 -27.83
CA LYS A 297 -0.67 6.47 -27.94
C LYS A 297 -1.24 6.03 -26.59
N GLY A 298 -0.66 6.47 -25.47
CA GLY A 298 -1.11 6.13 -24.13
C GLY A 298 -0.50 4.85 -23.56
N THR A 299 0.60 4.33 -24.15
CA THR A 299 1.32 3.20 -23.54
C THR A 299 1.85 3.64 -22.18
N PRO A 300 1.54 2.89 -21.10
CA PRO A 300 1.93 3.31 -19.75
C PRO A 300 3.44 3.35 -19.59
N LEU A 301 3.90 4.31 -18.79
CA LEU A 301 5.30 4.48 -18.43
C LEU A 301 5.45 4.38 -16.92
N SER A 302 6.23 3.42 -16.42
CA SER A 302 6.47 3.24 -14.99
C SER A 302 7.89 3.59 -14.58
N LEU A 303 8.05 4.18 -13.39
CA LEU A 303 9.29 4.12 -12.64
C LEU A 303 9.21 2.98 -11.64
N GLU A 304 10.12 2.02 -11.78
CA GLU A 304 10.22 0.86 -10.90
C GLU A 304 11.47 1.01 -10.04
N THR A 305 11.31 0.94 -8.73
CA THR A 305 12.43 0.97 -7.77
C THR A 305 12.59 -0.44 -7.23
N ASP A 306 13.69 -1.08 -7.63
CA ASP A 306 14.01 -2.47 -7.32
C ASP A 306 14.69 -2.59 -5.94
N GLN A 307 15.72 -1.77 -5.73
CA GLN A 307 16.49 -1.76 -4.49
C GLN A 307 16.92 -0.34 -4.13
N PHE A 308 17.28 -0.15 -2.86
CA PHE A 308 17.88 1.07 -2.36
C PHE A 308 18.99 0.75 -1.38
N ALA A 309 20.04 1.59 -1.37
CA ALA A 309 21.02 1.61 -0.30
C ALA A 309 20.74 2.76 0.67
N GLY A 310 21.19 2.60 1.91
CA GLY A 310 21.13 3.62 2.94
C GLY A 310 21.23 3.01 4.33
N ASP A 311 21.31 3.89 5.32
CA ASP A 311 21.70 3.55 6.68
C ASP A 311 20.56 3.78 7.68
N TYR A 312 20.63 3.04 8.79
CA TYR A 312 19.92 3.32 10.04
C TYR A 312 20.89 3.88 11.08
N ILE A 313 20.32 4.58 12.06
CA ILE A 313 21.04 5.10 13.21
C ILE A 313 20.22 4.75 14.45
N LYS A 314 20.88 4.20 15.48
CA LYS A 314 20.29 3.92 16.80
C LYS A 314 20.62 5.03 17.80
N VAL A 315 19.83 5.10 18.87
CA VAL A 315 20.13 5.92 20.04
C VAL A 315 20.59 5.02 21.18
N ILE A 316 21.88 5.08 21.52
CA ILE A 316 22.49 4.28 22.58
C ILE A 316 22.92 5.21 23.70
N ASN A 317 22.34 5.04 24.91
CA ASN A 317 22.63 5.88 26.08
C ASN A 317 22.50 7.40 25.82
N GLY A 318 21.57 7.79 24.96
CA GLY A 318 21.32 9.18 24.58
C GLY A 318 22.25 9.73 23.48
N ASN A 319 23.18 8.93 22.97
CA ASN A 319 24.05 9.29 21.84
C ASN A 319 23.63 8.55 20.57
N GLN A 320 23.90 9.12 19.41
CA GLN A 320 23.72 8.43 18.13
C GLN A 320 24.79 7.35 17.94
N SER A 321 24.40 6.20 17.39
CA SER A 321 25.34 5.20 16.90
C SER A 321 26.03 5.67 15.60
N SER A 322 27.03 4.92 15.16
CA SER A 322 27.48 5.02 13.78
C SER A 322 26.35 4.60 12.82
N PRO A 323 26.25 5.21 11.62
CA PRO A 323 25.35 4.73 10.58
C PRO A 323 25.70 3.30 10.16
N GLU A 324 24.68 2.46 10.07
CA GLU A 324 24.81 1.05 9.66
C GLU A 324 23.82 0.72 8.54
N PRO A 325 24.16 -0.17 7.60
CA PRO A 325 23.34 -0.42 6.43
C PRO A 325 22.04 -1.17 6.79
N TRP A 326 20.93 -0.75 6.16
CA TRP A 326 19.63 -1.44 6.30
C TRP A 326 19.58 -2.86 5.69
N THR A 327 20.49 -3.18 4.76
CA THR A 327 20.38 -4.36 3.87
C THR A 327 20.16 -5.69 4.60
N TYR A 328 20.88 -5.93 5.70
CA TYR A 328 20.73 -7.17 6.47
C TYR A 328 19.32 -7.28 7.06
N TRP A 329 18.88 -6.22 7.75
CA TRP A 329 17.61 -6.19 8.47
C TRP A 329 16.40 -6.21 7.52
N LEU A 330 16.47 -5.52 6.38
CA LEU A 330 15.40 -5.58 5.38
C LEU A 330 15.14 -7.02 4.92
N THR A 331 16.20 -7.81 4.70
CA THR A 331 16.06 -9.22 4.31
C THR A 331 15.40 -10.05 5.41
N GLN A 332 15.75 -9.82 6.68
CA GLN A 332 15.12 -10.53 7.80
C GLN A 332 13.64 -10.17 7.94
N ILE A 333 13.31 -8.88 7.85
CA ILE A 333 11.94 -8.36 7.92
C ILE A 333 11.10 -8.95 6.79
N GLU A 334 11.61 -8.97 5.56
CA GLU A 334 10.88 -9.51 4.39
C GLU A 334 10.53 -10.99 4.56
N GLN A 335 11.46 -11.79 5.09
CA GLN A 335 11.28 -13.23 5.28
C GLN A 335 10.40 -13.59 6.50
N SER A 336 10.19 -12.68 7.45
CA SER A 336 9.52 -12.95 8.72
C SER A 336 8.23 -12.14 8.94
N SER A 337 7.75 -11.43 7.91
CA SER A 337 6.57 -10.56 8.02
C SER A 337 5.57 -10.75 6.89
N ALA A 338 4.33 -10.35 7.16
CA ALA A 338 3.32 -10.08 6.14
C ALA A 338 3.34 -8.59 5.78
N ARG A 339 3.14 -8.27 4.51
CA ARG A 339 3.14 -6.89 3.98
C ARG A 339 1.71 -6.41 3.75
N LEU A 340 1.40 -5.22 4.28
CA LEU A 340 0.12 -4.53 4.12
C LEU A 340 0.35 -3.14 3.52
N ILE A 341 -0.39 -2.79 2.47
CA ILE A 341 -0.37 -1.45 1.86
C ILE A 341 -1.75 -0.83 1.99
N LEU A 342 -1.85 0.34 2.61
CA LEU A 342 -3.06 1.15 2.58
C LEU A 342 -2.92 2.19 1.47
N ASN A 343 -3.82 2.15 0.49
CA ASN A 343 -3.98 3.19 -0.52
C ASN A 343 -5.30 3.95 -0.27
N ASP A 344 -5.20 5.25 -0.03
CA ASP A 344 -6.34 6.14 0.20
C ASP A 344 -6.68 7.07 -0.96
N GLY A 345 -6.16 6.78 -2.15
CA GLY A 345 -6.27 7.60 -3.36
C GLY A 345 -5.23 8.72 -3.41
N ASP A 346 -4.95 9.36 -2.28
CA ASP A 346 -3.99 10.47 -2.19
C ASP A 346 -2.57 10.00 -1.86
N SER A 347 -2.47 8.93 -1.08
CA SER A 347 -1.22 8.44 -0.52
C SER A 347 -1.20 6.92 -0.40
N GLU A 348 0.02 6.40 -0.29
CA GLU A 348 0.24 5.00 0.01
C GLU A 348 1.11 4.88 1.25
N THR A 349 0.61 4.12 2.22
CA THR A 349 1.32 3.81 3.45
C THR A 349 1.59 2.32 3.49
N GLU A 350 2.85 1.94 3.66
CA GLU A 350 3.24 0.54 3.73
C GLU A 350 3.56 0.17 5.17
N ARG A 351 3.03 -0.98 5.59
CA ARG A 351 3.29 -1.58 6.89
C ARG A 351 3.63 -3.03 6.72
N ARG A 352 4.43 -3.53 7.64
CA ARG A 352 4.67 -4.96 7.81
C ARG A 352 4.26 -5.35 9.21
N ILE A 353 4.01 -6.63 9.40
CA ILE A 353 3.74 -7.19 10.71
C ILE A 353 4.39 -8.56 10.82
N ALA A 354 5.07 -8.81 11.94
CA ALA A 354 5.69 -10.07 12.25
C ALA A 354 4.67 -11.20 12.11
N ALA A 355 5.05 -12.26 11.40
CA ALA A 355 4.18 -13.40 11.16
C ALA A 355 5.00 -14.68 11.15
N ARG A 356 4.34 -15.79 11.47
CA ARG A 356 4.96 -17.11 11.40
C ARG A 356 5.15 -17.55 9.94
N THR A 357 6.20 -18.30 9.66
CA THR A 357 6.38 -18.89 8.33
C THR A 357 5.38 -20.03 8.09
N ALA A 358 5.10 -20.33 6.82
CA ALA A 358 4.20 -21.43 6.48
C ALA A 358 4.81 -22.82 6.75
N GLU A 359 6.13 -22.96 6.60
CA GLU A 359 6.84 -24.24 6.72
C GLU A 359 7.07 -24.65 8.20
N GLY A 360 7.21 -23.68 9.10
CA GLY A 360 7.48 -23.88 10.53
C GLY A 360 6.36 -23.43 11.47
N TYR A 361 5.14 -23.22 10.97
CA TYR A 361 4.08 -22.49 11.67
C TYR A 361 3.80 -22.95 13.11
N ASP A 362 3.79 -24.26 13.36
CA ASP A 362 3.49 -24.83 14.68
C ASP A 362 4.70 -24.87 15.63
N GLN A 363 5.91 -24.63 15.11
CA GLN A 363 7.17 -24.63 15.88
C GLN A 363 7.63 -23.21 16.24
N GLU A 364 7.17 -22.20 15.50
CA GLU A 364 7.48 -20.80 15.78
C GLU A 364 6.67 -20.27 16.97
N THR A 365 7.33 -19.48 17.81
CA THR A 365 6.78 -18.94 19.06
C THR A 365 6.24 -17.52 18.94
N LYS A 366 6.59 -16.79 17.86
CA LYS A 366 5.98 -15.52 17.44
C LYS A 366 4.46 -15.49 17.68
N PRO A 367 3.89 -14.41 18.24
CA PRO A 367 2.44 -14.28 18.37
C PRO A 367 1.71 -14.44 17.03
N GLU A 368 0.59 -15.17 17.03
CA GLU A 368 -0.29 -15.22 15.85
C GLU A 368 -1.05 -13.90 15.73
N VAL A 369 -1.18 -13.40 14.50
CA VAL A 369 -1.89 -12.15 14.21
C VAL A 369 -2.88 -12.35 13.07
N THR A 370 -4.13 -11.93 13.27
CA THR A 370 -5.13 -11.94 12.19
C THR A 370 -5.04 -10.69 11.31
N LEU A 371 -5.61 -10.75 10.10
CA LEU A 371 -5.69 -9.59 9.21
C LEU A 371 -6.35 -8.39 9.88
N GLY A 372 -7.45 -8.60 10.63
CA GLY A 372 -8.12 -7.54 11.38
C GLY A 372 -7.24 -6.93 12.49
N GLU A 373 -6.50 -7.76 13.23
CA GLU A 373 -5.54 -7.27 14.24
C GLU A 373 -4.42 -6.47 13.59
N ALA A 374 -3.89 -6.95 12.47
CA ALA A 374 -2.84 -6.24 11.74
C ALA A 374 -3.33 -4.87 11.25
N MET A 375 -4.56 -4.79 10.73
CA MET A 375 -5.18 -3.53 10.32
C MET A 375 -5.31 -2.54 11.48
N GLU A 376 -5.72 -3.02 12.66
CA GLU A 376 -5.84 -2.21 13.87
C GLU A 376 -4.47 -1.73 14.36
N LEU A 377 -3.50 -2.64 14.50
CA LEU A 377 -2.16 -2.34 15.02
C LEU A 377 -1.36 -1.41 14.11
N THR A 378 -1.50 -1.53 12.79
CA THR A 378 -0.63 -0.84 11.83
C THR A 378 -1.24 0.45 11.25
N PHE A 379 -2.57 0.48 11.07
CA PHE A 379 -3.30 1.60 10.47
C PHE A 379 -4.36 2.23 11.38
N GLY A 380 -4.65 1.62 12.55
CA GLY A 380 -5.69 2.10 13.45
C GLY A 380 -7.10 1.83 12.92
N ILE A 381 -7.27 0.84 12.04
CA ILE A 381 -8.57 0.48 11.47
C ILE A 381 -9.21 -0.58 12.39
N PRO A 382 -10.31 -0.27 13.09
CA PRO A 382 -10.92 -1.21 14.03
C PRO A 382 -11.61 -2.38 13.30
N LYS A 383 -11.61 -3.55 13.95
CA LYS A 383 -12.40 -4.70 13.48
C LYS A 383 -13.89 -4.36 13.47
N SER A 384 -14.56 -4.59 12.33
CA SER A 384 -16.00 -4.37 12.18
C SER A 384 -16.53 -5.08 10.94
N ASP A 385 -17.85 -5.29 10.83
CA ASP A 385 -18.46 -5.95 9.67
C ASP A 385 -18.15 -5.24 8.33
N LYS A 386 -17.97 -3.92 8.37
CA LYS A 386 -17.66 -3.07 7.22
C LYS A 386 -16.49 -2.15 7.56
N PRO A 387 -15.25 -2.66 7.54
CA PRO A 387 -14.09 -1.88 7.94
C PRO A 387 -13.88 -0.73 6.97
N ALA A 388 -13.65 0.45 7.54
CA ALA A 388 -13.54 1.71 6.80
C ALA A 388 -12.36 2.53 7.32
N TYR A 389 -11.74 3.29 6.43
CA TYR A 389 -10.67 4.22 6.76
C TYR A 389 -11.07 5.61 6.27
N LYS A 390 -11.05 6.60 7.18
CA LYS A 390 -11.52 7.98 6.92
C LYS A 390 -12.94 8.05 6.32
N GLY A 391 -13.78 7.05 6.60
CA GLY A 391 -15.17 6.96 6.11
C GLY A 391 -15.34 6.17 4.81
N ASP A 392 -14.25 5.79 4.15
CA ASP A 392 -14.29 4.99 2.92
C ASP A 392 -14.15 3.49 3.23
N LEU A 393 -14.94 2.66 2.56
CA LEU A 393 -14.90 1.20 2.74
C LEU A 393 -13.61 0.60 2.18
N ILE A 394 -13.10 -0.41 2.86
CA ILE A 394 -11.89 -1.12 2.47
C ILE A 394 -12.22 -2.21 1.46
N GLN A 395 -11.48 -2.22 0.35
CA GLN A 395 -11.32 -3.39 -0.51
C GLN A 395 -10.00 -4.06 -0.27
N TYR A 396 -10.05 -5.38 -0.28
CA TYR A 396 -8.87 -6.22 -0.20
C TYR A 396 -8.40 -6.58 -1.61
N VAL A 397 -7.09 -6.41 -1.84
CA VAL A 397 -6.41 -6.90 -3.03
C VAL A 397 -5.28 -7.80 -2.56
N PHE A 398 -5.23 -9.01 -3.07
CA PHE A 398 -4.21 -10.00 -2.75
C PHE A 398 -3.37 -10.35 -3.99
N ASP A 399 -2.13 -10.77 -3.78
CA ASP A 399 -1.39 -11.48 -4.82
C ASP A 399 -1.91 -12.93 -4.92
N GLU A 400 -1.51 -13.66 -5.96
CA GLU A 400 -2.02 -15.01 -6.20
C GLU A 400 -1.71 -16.00 -5.08
N ASN A 401 -0.55 -15.89 -4.42
CA ASN A 401 -0.16 -16.83 -3.38
C ASN A 401 -0.94 -16.55 -2.09
N THR A 402 -1.07 -15.27 -1.70
CA THR A 402 -1.90 -14.88 -0.55
C THR A 402 -3.36 -15.27 -0.77
N ALA A 403 -3.90 -15.03 -1.97
CA ALA A 403 -5.28 -15.40 -2.30
C ALA A 403 -5.56 -16.90 -2.12
N LYS A 404 -4.62 -17.77 -2.52
CA LYS A 404 -4.74 -19.23 -2.33
C LYS A 404 -4.78 -19.61 -0.86
N GLU A 405 -3.92 -19.02 -0.04
CA GLU A 405 -3.85 -19.31 1.39
C GLU A 405 -5.07 -18.73 2.15
N VAL A 406 -5.48 -17.50 1.84
CA VAL A 406 -6.72 -16.89 2.36
C VAL A 406 -7.92 -17.79 2.07
N LYS A 407 -8.08 -18.22 0.81
CA LYS A 407 -9.15 -19.13 0.40
C LYS A 407 -9.13 -20.46 1.16
N LYS A 408 -7.94 -21.01 1.42
CA LYS A 408 -7.78 -22.24 2.22
C LYS A 408 -8.27 -22.02 3.66
N GLN A 409 -7.89 -20.91 4.29
CA GLN A 409 -8.30 -20.59 5.66
C GLN A 409 -9.82 -20.34 5.76
N LEU A 410 -10.38 -19.54 4.86
CA LEU A 410 -11.83 -19.25 4.84
C LEU A 410 -12.66 -20.53 4.68
N LYS A 411 -12.23 -21.46 3.82
CA LYS A 411 -12.89 -22.77 3.69
C LYS A 411 -12.88 -23.58 4.98
N ASN A 412 -11.78 -23.50 5.74
CA ASN A 412 -11.66 -24.21 7.03
C ASN A 412 -12.51 -23.56 8.13
N MET A 413 -12.91 -22.29 7.98
CA MET A 413 -13.79 -21.57 8.91
C MET A 413 -15.28 -21.89 8.70
N GLY A 414 -15.67 -22.43 7.53
CA GLY A 414 -17.07 -22.76 7.22
C GLY A 414 -17.98 -21.53 7.31
N ASP A 415 -19.10 -21.67 8.03
CA ASP A 415 -20.13 -20.61 8.15
C ASP A 415 -19.66 -19.37 8.94
N GLN A 416 -18.50 -19.44 9.60
CA GLN A 416 -17.88 -18.32 10.34
C GLN A 416 -16.78 -17.61 9.53
N ALA A 417 -16.72 -17.83 8.21
CA ALA A 417 -15.72 -17.24 7.34
C ALA A 417 -15.76 -15.71 7.39
N ASP A 418 -14.65 -15.11 7.77
CA ASP A 418 -14.43 -13.67 7.81
C ASP A 418 -12.97 -13.39 7.46
N LEU A 419 -12.75 -12.48 6.50
CA LEU A 419 -11.40 -12.06 6.09
C LEU A 419 -10.59 -11.51 7.26
N GLN A 420 -11.21 -10.80 8.21
CA GLN A 420 -10.51 -10.23 9.35
C GLN A 420 -10.00 -11.28 10.36
N ASN A 421 -10.50 -12.51 10.26
CA ASN A 421 -10.07 -13.65 11.08
C ASN A 421 -9.00 -14.52 10.42
N VAL A 422 -8.61 -14.21 9.17
CA VAL A 422 -7.51 -14.90 8.49
C VAL A 422 -6.21 -14.64 9.23
N LYS A 423 -5.50 -15.71 9.61
CA LYS A 423 -4.19 -15.62 10.25
C LYS A 423 -3.14 -15.30 9.20
N LEU A 424 -2.36 -14.25 9.46
CA LEU A 424 -1.29 -13.82 8.58
C LEU A 424 -0.09 -14.78 8.68
N LYS A 425 0.58 -14.98 7.55
CA LYS A 425 1.82 -15.74 7.43
C LYS A 425 2.87 -14.89 6.77
N ALA A 426 4.14 -15.15 7.09
CA ALA A 426 5.25 -14.48 6.44
C ALA A 426 5.18 -14.66 4.91
N GLY A 427 5.49 -13.59 4.17
CA GLY A 427 5.38 -13.55 2.71
C GLY A 427 3.99 -13.23 2.15
N MET A 428 2.94 -13.15 2.98
CA MET A 428 1.63 -12.66 2.52
C MET A 428 1.69 -11.19 2.12
N GLN A 429 0.96 -10.83 1.05
CA GLN A 429 0.83 -9.47 0.55
C GLN A 429 -0.64 -9.06 0.47
N VAL A 430 -0.98 -7.96 1.13
CA VAL A 430 -2.32 -7.41 1.19
C VAL A 430 -2.30 -5.94 0.84
N MET A 431 -3.17 -5.51 -0.07
CA MET A 431 -3.45 -4.10 -0.30
C MET A 431 -4.88 -3.79 0.11
N LEU A 432 -5.03 -2.71 0.86
CA LEU A 432 -6.28 -2.13 1.36
C LEU A 432 -6.55 -0.88 0.53
N LYS A 433 -7.47 -0.97 -0.43
CA LYS A 433 -7.89 0.18 -1.24
C LYS A 433 -9.11 0.83 -0.61
N THR A 434 -9.06 2.16 -0.47
CA THR A 434 -10.15 2.96 0.11
C THR A 434 -10.63 4.05 -0.84
N ASN A 435 -10.14 4.06 -2.08
CA ASN A 435 -10.59 5.00 -3.10
C ASN A 435 -11.93 4.62 -3.73
N LEU A 436 -12.52 3.44 -3.45
CA LEU A 436 -13.85 3.11 -3.94
C LEU A 436 -14.91 3.63 -2.97
N VAL A 437 -15.71 4.54 -3.48
CA VAL A 437 -16.79 5.20 -2.77
C VAL A 437 -18.07 4.39 -2.89
N HIS A 438 -18.23 3.65 -3.99
CA HIS A 438 -19.37 2.77 -4.20
C HIS A 438 -19.02 1.63 -5.18
N ASN A 439 -19.42 0.39 -4.83
CA ASN A 439 -19.38 -0.79 -5.69
C ASN A 439 -20.80 -1.34 -5.84
N GLY A 440 -21.45 -1.06 -6.96
CA GLY A 440 -22.77 -1.63 -7.24
C GLY A 440 -22.61 -3.05 -7.76
N SER A 441 -22.83 -4.06 -6.91
CA SER A 441 -23.12 -5.43 -7.39
C SER A 441 -24.63 -5.63 -7.41
N PHE A 442 -25.18 -6.18 -8.49
CA PHE A 442 -26.63 -6.43 -8.60
C PHE A 442 -27.03 -7.78 -7.96
N GLN A 443 -26.26 -8.28 -6.99
CA GLN A 443 -26.32 -9.65 -6.47
C GLN A 443 -27.60 -9.97 -5.68
N ASN A 444 -28.04 -9.04 -4.83
CA ASN A 444 -29.34 -9.12 -4.19
C ASN A 444 -30.40 -8.57 -5.16
N GLU A 445 -31.70 -8.85 -4.94
CA GLU A 445 -32.75 -8.06 -5.62
C GLU A 445 -32.58 -6.56 -5.28
N PHE A 446 -33.55 -5.68 -5.56
CA PHE A 446 -33.44 -4.24 -5.25
C PHE A 446 -33.18 -3.89 -3.75
N GLY A 447 -32.86 -4.86 -2.87
CA GLY A 447 -32.57 -4.69 -1.45
C GLY A 447 -31.50 -3.65 -1.09
N ASP A 448 -30.53 -3.36 -1.97
CA ASP A 448 -29.55 -2.28 -1.79
C ASP A 448 -29.90 -1.00 -2.60
N TRP A 449 -30.86 -1.06 -3.53
CA TRP A 449 -31.19 0.01 -4.49
C TRP A 449 -32.68 0.38 -4.36
N GLY A 450 -32.99 1.49 -3.69
CA GLY A 450 -34.36 1.96 -3.41
C GLY A 450 -35.27 2.20 -4.63
N GLU A 451 -36.58 2.26 -4.38
CA GLU A 451 -37.72 2.15 -5.32
C GLU A 451 -37.53 2.50 -6.80
N LYS A 452 -38.13 1.63 -7.63
CA LYS A 452 -38.20 1.67 -9.09
C LYS A 452 -39.07 2.82 -9.61
N LEU A 453 -38.44 3.88 -10.12
CA LEU A 453 -39.05 4.77 -11.10
C LEU A 453 -38.62 4.32 -12.51
N GLY A 454 -39.52 3.67 -13.26
CA GLY A 454 -39.27 3.19 -14.64
C GLY A 454 -39.11 1.66 -14.77
N SER A 455 -38.82 1.17 -15.98
CA SER A 455 -38.78 -0.28 -16.31
C SER A 455 -37.39 -0.92 -16.10
N LEU A 456 -36.86 -0.77 -14.88
CA LEU A 456 -35.63 -1.43 -14.41
C LEU A 456 -35.90 -2.88 -13.95
N THR A 457 -35.06 -3.83 -14.35
CA THR A 457 -35.10 -5.22 -13.89
C THR A 457 -33.70 -5.76 -13.64
N ILE A 458 -33.52 -6.62 -12.64
CA ILE A 458 -32.27 -7.34 -12.43
C ILE A 458 -32.36 -8.67 -13.17
N GLU A 459 -31.48 -8.88 -14.15
CA GLU A 459 -31.36 -10.15 -14.86
C GLU A 459 -30.20 -10.94 -14.24
N LYS A 460 -30.53 -12.09 -13.61
CA LYS A 460 -29.54 -12.90 -12.89
C LYS A 460 -28.66 -13.67 -13.88
N GLY A 461 -27.35 -13.64 -13.65
CA GLY A 461 -26.39 -14.43 -14.42
C GLY A 461 -26.24 -14.07 -15.90
N GLN A 462 -26.64 -12.87 -16.31
CA GLN A 462 -26.57 -12.41 -17.72
C GLN A 462 -25.34 -11.54 -18.02
N GLY A 463 -24.55 -11.18 -17.01
CA GLY A 463 -23.33 -10.39 -17.17
C GLY A 463 -22.10 -11.24 -17.47
N PRO A 464 -20.95 -10.59 -17.76
CA PRO A 464 -19.65 -11.23 -17.78
C PRO A 464 -19.46 -12.09 -16.53
N ASP A 465 -18.94 -13.32 -16.69
CA ASP A 465 -18.70 -14.24 -15.58
C ASP A 465 -19.96 -14.63 -14.75
N SER A 466 -21.15 -14.59 -15.37
CA SER A 466 -22.44 -14.94 -14.73
C SER A 466 -22.83 -14.02 -13.57
N GLU A 467 -22.43 -12.75 -13.61
CA GLU A 467 -22.94 -11.75 -12.68
C GLU A 467 -24.36 -11.28 -13.02
N ASN A 468 -25.03 -10.69 -12.03
CA ASN A 468 -26.35 -10.08 -12.23
C ASN A 468 -26.19 -8.73 -12.93
N VAL A 469 -27.14 -8.36 -13.80
CA VAL A 469 -27.10 -7.10 -14.56
C VAL A 469 -28.36 -6.29 -14.34
N LEU A 470 -28.20 -4.97 -14.33
CA LEU A 470 -29.32 -4.03 -14.36
C LEU A 470 -29.77 -3.81 -15.79
N SER A 471 -30.95 -4.31 -16.14
CA SER A 471 -31.58 -4.18 -17.45
C SER A 471 -32.58 -3.02 -17.43
N ILE A 472 -32.46 -2.13 -18.42
CA ILE A 472 -33.28 -0.94 -18.61
C ILE A 472 -34.05 -1.09 -19.91
N SER A 473 -35.36 -1.30 -19.83
CA SER A 473 -36.19 -1.66 -21.01
C SER A 473 -37.09 -0.52 -21.54
N GLU A 474 -37.12 0.65 -20.90
CA GLU A 474 -37.92 1.84 -21.31
C GLU A 474 -37.19 3.17 -20.99
N PHE A 475 -37.84 4.32 -21.27
CA PHE A 475 -37.38 5.73 -21.29
C PHE A 475 -36.42 6.23 -20.18
N GLY A 476 -36.20 5.47 -19.11
CA GLY A 476 -35.21 5.80 -18.08
C GLY A 476 -35.47 5.08 -16.77
N GLY A 477 -34.47 5.11 -15.90
CA GLY A 477 -34.53 4.61 -14.54
C GLY A 477 -33.60 5.36 -13.59
N ILE A 478 -34.05 5.59 -12.36
CA ILE A 478 -33.25 6.22 -11.30
C ILE A 478 -32.85 5.15 -10.30
N CYS A 479 -31.58 5.19 -9.91
CA CYS A 479 -31.15 4.52 -8.70
C CYS A 479 -31.24 5.49 -7.52
N GLN A 480 -32.04 5.15 -6.51
CA GLN A 480 -32.30 6.03 -5.36
C GLN A 480 -31.26 5.98 -4.24
N GLU A 481 -30.28 5.06 -4.22
CA GLU A 481 -29.27 5.08 -3.17
C GLU A 481 -28.39 6.33 -3.33
N TRP A 482 -28.47 7.24 -2.37
CA TRP A 482 -27.63 8.43 -2.30
C TRP A 482 -26.22 8.00 -1.90
N ILE A 483 -25.32 8.01 -2.87
CA ILE A 483 -23.92 7.67 -2.69
C ILE A 483 -23.24 8.80 -1.93
N LYS A 484 -22.75 8.49 -0.72
CA LYS A 484 -22.00 9.45 0.10
C LYS A 484 -20.70 9.83 -0.60
N VAL A 485 -20.47 11.12 -0.71
CA VAL A 485 -19.25 11.71 -1.30
C VAL A 485 -18.71 12.79 -0.38
N LEU A 486 -17.41 13.03 -0.48
CA LEU A 486 -16.77 14.20 0.12
C LEU A 486 -17.07 15.43 -0.74
N PRO A 487 -17.31 16.60 -0.13
CA PRO A 487 -17.46 17.84 -0.88
C PRO A 487 -16.14 18.25 -1.55
N GLU A 488 -16.24 19.05 -2.61
CA GLU A 488 -15.15 19.63 -3.42
C GLU A 488 -14.13 18.59 -3.91
N THR A 489 -14.60 17.38 -4.23
CA THR A 489 -13.77 16.22 -4.56
C THR A 489 -14.08 15.70 -5.96
N ASN A 490 -13.06 15.23 -6.67
CA ASN A 490 -13.21 14.63 -8.00
C ASN A 490 -13.42 13.12 -7.89
N TYR A 491 -14.24 12.60 -8.79
CA TYR A 491 -14.59 11.18 -8.83
C TYR A 491 -14.46 10.64 -10.25
N LYS A 492 -14.14 9.34 -10.36
CA LYS A 492 -14.19 8.53 -11.58
C LYS A 492 -15.29 7.49 -11.42
N VAL A 493 -16.19 7.44 -12.39
CA VAL A 493 -17.22 6.41 -12.50
C VAL A 493 -16.80 5.44 -13.59
N GLU A 494 -16.89 4.14 -13.32
CA GLU A 494 -16.62 3.05 -14.24
C GLU A 494 -17.82 2.10 -14.27
N LEU A 495 -18.21 1.66 -15.45
CA LEU A 495 -19.33 0.72 -15.63
C LEU A 495 -19.19 -0.06 -16.93
N SER A 496 -19.67 -1.30 -16.94
CA SER A 496 -19.77 -2.11 -18.14
C SER A 496 -21.20 -2.06 -18.67
N VAL A 497 -21.34 -1.74 -19.96
CA VAL A 497 -22.64 -1.61 -20.62
C VAL A 497 -22.69 -2.54 -21.82
N LYS A 498 -23.77 -3.30 -21.91
CA LYS A 498 -24.22 -3.97 -23.13
C LYS A 498 -25.52 -3.34 -23.56
N GLN A 499 -25.63 -2.94 -24.82
CA GLN A 499 -26.83 -2.28 -25.33
C GLN A 499 -27.20 -2.86 -26.69
N ASP A 500 -28.36 -3.50 -26.84
CA ASP A 500 -28.77 -4.07 -28.12
C ASP A 500 -29.57 -3.08 -28.98
N ALA A 501 -29.22 -1.78 -29.00
CA ALA A 501 -30.05 -0.73 -29.58
C ALA A 501 -29.37 0.06 -30.71
N ASP A 502 -30.17 0.44 -31.71
CA ASP A 502 -29.83 1.42 -32.74
C ASP A 502 -29.92 2.88 -32.24
N ASP A 503 -30.31 3.11 -30.98
CA ASP A 503 -30.50 4.43 -30.34
C ASP A 503 -29.44 4.71 -29.25
N GLY A 504 -29.25 5.98 -28.87
CA GLY A 504 -28.28 6.39 -27.84
C GLY A 504 -28.74 6.14 -26.39
N SER A 505 -27.79 5.95 -25.47
CA SER A 505 -28.04 5.83 -24.02
C SER A 505 -27.18 6.78 -23.21
N GLU A 506 -27.63 7.15 -22.01
CA GLU A 506 -26.91 8.07 -21.13
C GLU A 506 -26.89 7.59 -19.68
N VAL A 507 -25.76 7.81 -19.01
CA VAL A 507 -25.59 7.59 -17.57
C VAL A 507 -25.13 8.88 -16.93
N THR A 508 -25.83 9.32 -15.88
CA THR A 508 -25.64 10.64 -15.27
C THR A 508 -25.51 10.53 -13.75
N ILE A 509 -24.58 11.27 -13.18
CA ILE A 509 -24.48 11.54 -11.75
C ILE A 509 -25.07 12.92 -11.48
N ALA A 510 -26.00 13.01 -10.52
CA ALA A 510 -26.61 14.28 -10.15
C ALA A 510 -26.70 14.46 -8.62
N SER A 511 -26.76 15.70 -8.18
CA SER A 511 -27.00 16.07 -6.77
C SER A 511 -28.46 15.80 -6.34
N LYS A 512 -28.73 15.90 -5.03
CA LYS A 512 -30.10 15.90 -4.45
C LYS A 512 -31.06 16.88 -5.09
N ASN A 513 -30.55 18.00 -5.57
CA ASN A 513 -31.37 19.05 -6.18
C ASN A 513 -31.56 18.85 -7.69
N GLY A 514 -31.18 17.69 -8.24
CA GLY A 514 -31.29 17.37 -9.66
C GLY A 514 -30.25 18.04 -10.56
N LYS A 515 -29.26 18.75 -9.98
CA LYS A 515 -28.15 19.31 -10.77
C LYS A 515 -27.22 18.20 -11.24
N GLU A 516 -27.04 18.09 -12.56
CA GLU A 516 -26.05 17.23 -13.20
C GLU A 516 -24.62 17.59 -12.74
N LEU A 517 -23.87 16.58 -12.32
CA LEU A 517 -22.47 16.68 -11.87
C LEU A 517 -21.49 16.01 -12.85
N GLY A 518 -21.95 14.99 -13.57
CA GLY A 518 -21.18 14.33 -14.63
C GLY A 518 -22.05 13.37 -15.43
N LYS A 519 -21.66 13.12 -16.68
CA LYS A 519 -22.47 12.41 -17.65
C LYS A 519 -21.61 11.61 -18.64
N LEU A 520 -22.13 10.45 -19.03
CA LEU A 520 -21.62 9.59 -20.08
C LEU A 520 -22.73 9.41 -21.13
N ALA A 521 -22.42 9.72 -22.39
CA ALA A 521 -23.30 9.42 -23.53
C ALA A 521 -22.70 8.28 -24.36
N ILE A 522 -23.47 7.22 -24.56
CA ILE A 522 -23.12 6.01 -25.31
C ILE A 522 -23.85 6.07 -26.65
N LYS A 523 -23.07 6.04 -27.73
CA LYS A 523 -23.58 6.22 -29.11
C LYS A 523 -23.82 4.88 -29.82
N GLU A 524 -24.76 4.90 -30.76
CA GLU A 524 -25.26 3.79 -31.58
C GLU A 524 -24.16 2.88 -32.19
N LYS A 525 -23.06 3.45 -32.67
CA LYS A 525 -21.97 2.69 -33.35
C LYS A 525 -20.99 1.98 -32.41
N GLU A 526 -21.14 2.13 -31.09
CA GLU A 526 -20.21 1.56 -30.12
C GLU A 526 -20.65 0.21 -29.54
N SER A 527 -21.82 -0.29 -29.94
CA SER A 527 -22.36 -1.57 -29.47
C SER A 527 -22.25 -2.68 -30.52
N ASN A 528 -21.74 -3.84 -30.11
CA ASN A 528 -21.65 -5.07 -30.87
C ASN A 528 -22.41 -6.24 -30.19
N GLY A 529 -23.29 -5.96 -29.21
CA GLY A 529 -23.98 -6.97 -28.41
C GLY A 529 -23.11 -7.60 -27.30
N GLU A 530 -21.89 -7.09 -27.07
CA GLU A 530 -21.01 -7.46 -25.97
C GLU A 530 -20.95 -6.34 -24.91
N PHE A 531 -20.51 -6.69 -23.70
CA PHE A 531 -20.26 -5.70 -22.66
C PHE A 531 -19.00 -4.91 -22.96
N LYS A 532 -19.12 -3.58 -22.93
CA LYS A 532 -17.99 -2.65 -23.05
C LYS A 532 -17.89 -1.79 -21.80
N THR A 533 -16.68 -1.62 -21.30
CA THR A 533 -16.42 -0.78 -20.12
C THR A 533 -16.26 0.67 -20.53
N TYR A 534 -16.98 1.55 -19.84
CA TYR A 534 -16.96 2.99 -20.00
C TYR A 534 -16.51 3.67 -18.72
N THR A 535 -15.95 4.87 -18.87
CA THR A 535 -15.48 5.69 -17.75
C THR A 535 -15.84 7.14 -17.97
N PHE A 536 -16.30 7.82 -16.93
CA PHE A 536 -16.49 9.28 -16.92
C PHE A 536 -16.19 9.88 -15.55
N HIS A 537 -16.16 11.20 -15.46
CA HIS A 537 -15.79 11.92 -14.24
C HIS A 537 -16.89 12.87 -13.79
N PHE A 538 -16.95 13.12 -12.48
CA PHE A 538 -17.76 14.19 -11.90
C PHE A 538 -17.02 14.87 -10.74
N HIS A 539 -17.41 16.11 -10.44
CA HIS A 539 -16.95 16.84 -9.27
C HIS A 539 -18.13 17.01 -8.31
N SER A 540 -17.95 16.67 -7.02
CA SER A 540 -19.04 16.72 -6.05
C SER A 540 -19.50 18.15 -5.72
N GLY A 541 -18.62 19.15 -5.86
CA GLY A 541 -18.89 20.51 -5.36
C GLY A 541 -19.26 20.46 -3.87
N GLN A 542 -20.15 21.31 -3.39
CA GLN A 542 -20.54 21.29 -1.97
C GLN A 542 -21.45 20.10 -1.57
N ASN A 543 -21.71 19.13 -2.47
CA ASN A 543 -22.59 18.01 -2.17
C ASN A 543 -21.86 16.96 -1.32
N THR A 544 -22.56 16.42 -0.32
CA THR A 544 -22.10 15.29 0.50
C THR A 544 -22.69 13.96 0.04
N GLU A 545 -23.62 13.99 -0.92
CA GLU A 545 -24.33 12.83 -1.47
C GLU A 545 -24.68 13.07 -2.94
N VAL A 546 -24.61 12.04 -3.76
CA VAL A 546 -24.97 12.06 -5.19
C VAL A 546 -25.85 10.86 -5.57
N GLY A 547 -26.66 11.00 -6.61
CA GLY A 547 -27.53 9.97 -7.15
C GLY A 547 -27.13 9.58 -8.57
N LEU A 548 -27.49 8.36 -8.96
CA LEU A 548 -27.19 7.79 -10.27
C LEU A 548 -28.47 7.66 -11.11
N TYR A 549 -28.38 8.11 -12.36
CA TYR A 549 -29.49 8.19 -13.30
C TYR A 549 -29.11 7.50 -14.60
N PHE A 550 -29.95 6.57 -15.05
CA PHE A 550 -29.83 5.92 -16.35
C PHE A 550 -30.96 6.42 -17.25
N VAL A 551 -30.62 6.91 -18.44
CA VAL A 551 -31.60 7.44 -19.39
C VAL A 551 -31.40 6.75 -20.73
N TYR A 552 -32.47 6.13 -21.22
CA TYR A 552 -32.52 5.58 -22.58
C TYR A 552 -33.17 6.60 -23.50
N LEU A 553 -32.47 7.04 -24.55
CA LEU A 553 -32.97 8.04 -25.49
C LEU A 553 -33.60 7.33 -26.70
N ALA A 554 -34.82 6.82 -26.54
CA ALA A 554 -35.54 6.17 -27.65
C ALA A 554 -35.98 7.19 -28.71
N SER A 555 -35.63 6.97 -29.99
CA SER A 555 -36.18 7.72 -31.12
C SER A 555 -37.28 6.96 -31.86
N SER A 556 -37.30 5.62 -31.71
CA SER A 556 -38.30 4.72 -32.30
C SER A 556 -38.92 3.84 -31.21
N GLY A 557 -40.20 3.49 -31.32
CA GLY A 557 -40.93 2.68 -30.33
C GLY A 557 -40.47 1.22 -30.19
N THR A 558 -39.23 0.90 -30.55
CA THR A 558 -38.62 -0.43 -30.52
C THR A 558 -37.81 -0.58 -29.22
N LYS A 559 -38.17 -1.58 -28.39
CA LYS A 559 -37.55 -1.80 -27.07
C LYS A 559 -36.27 -2.61 -27.20
N HIS A 560 -35.13 -1.98 -26.94
CA HIS A 560 -33.84 -2.64 -26.86
C HIS A 560 -33.23 -2.39 -25.48
N PRO A 561 -33.07 -3.41 -24.63
CA PRO A 561 -32.62 -3.21 -23.26
C PRO A 561 -31.15 -2.76 -23.21
N MET A 562 -30.88 -1.77 -22.35
CA MET A 562 -29.53 -1.44 -21.90
C MET A 562 -29.24 -2.23 -20.62
N ASN A 563 -28.21 -3.07 -20.66
CA ASN A 563 -27.73 -3.85 -19.53
C ASN A 563 -26.48 -3.21 -18.96
N VAL A 564 -26.48 -2.95 -17.66
CA VAL A 564 -25.36 -2.36 -16.91
C VAL A 564 -24.87 -3.33 -15.86
N THR A 565 -23.55 -3.39 -15.69
CA THR A 565 -22.86 -4.18 -14.67
C THR A 565 -21.55 -3.51 -14.26
N ASN A 566 -20.88 -4.02 -13.22
CA ASN A 566 -19.59 -3.54 -12.73
C ASN A 566 -19.56 -2.02 -12.45
N PHE A 567 -20.64 -1.47 -11.87
CA PHE A 567 -20.72 -0.04 -11.58
C PHE A 567 -19.86 0.34 -10.37
N LYS A 568 -18.89 1.23 -10.56
CA LYS A 568 -17.91 1.64 -9.55
C LYS A 568 -17.77 3.16 -9.54
N ILE A 569 -17.82 3.76 -8.36
CA ILE A 569 -17.41 5.16 -8.15
C ILE A 569 -16.15 5.19 -7.32
N THR A 570 -15.09 5.79 -7.86
CA THR A 570 -13.80 5.94 -7.19
C THR A 570 -13.48 7.41 -6.97
N ARG A 571 -12.96 7.77 -5.78
CA ARG A 571 -12.36 9.08 -5.51
C ARG A 571 -11.06 9.20 -6.32
N ARG A 572 -10.87 10.36 -6.96
CA ARG A 572 -9.71 10.69 -7.78
C ARG A 572 -8.82 11.73 -7.11
#